data_AF-A0A482WP93-F1
#
_entry.id   AF-A0A482WP93-F1
#
_cell.length_a   1.000
_cell.length_b   1.000
_cell.length_c   1.000
_cell.angle_alpha   90.00
_cell.angle_beta   90.00
_cell.angle_gamma   90.00
#
_symmetry.space_group_name_H-M   'P 1'
#
loop_
_entity.id
_entity.type
_entity.pdbx_description
1 polymer ?
#
loop_
_entity_poly.entity_id
_entity_poly.type
_entity_poly.pdbx_seq_one_letter_code
_entity_poly.pdbx_strand_id
1 'polypeptide(L)' 'MLVASRAEKGRNFIQVFQLCDGQLLSTVDSHDAKLKRPSGLATTADRHVIVVDLGNDCVKKYRYW' A
#
# COMPACT_ATOMS: atom_id res chain seq x y z
N MET A 1 1.99 7.72 11.20
CA MET A 1 2.14 7.45 9.76
C MET A 1 0.76 7.35 9.15
N LEU A 2 0.63 7.81 7.91
CA LEU A 2 -0.55 7.63 7.08
C LEU A 2 -0.20 6.60 6.00
N VAL A 3 -1.07 5.63 5.75
CA VAL A 3 -0.90 4.66 4.66
C VAL A 3 -2.10 4.78 3.74
N ALA A 4 -1.86 4.94 2.44
CA ALA A 4 -2.90 5.13 1.45
C ALA A 4 -2.60 4.35 0.17
N SER A 5 -3.64 3.83 -0.48
CA SER A 5 -3.54 3.31 -1.83
C SER A 5 -3.66 4.47 -2.82
N ARG A 6 -2.78 4.50 -3.82
CA ARG A 6 -2.85 5.44 -4.94
C ARG A 6 -2.92 4.67 -6.26
N ALA A 7 -3.78 5.13 -7.14
CA ALA A 7 -3.89 4.65 -8.51
C ALA A 7 -3.45 5.76 -9.47
N GLU A 8 -2.54 5.45 -10.39
CA GLU A 8 -2.02 6.40 -11.38
C GLU A 8 -1.73 5.68 -12.69
N LYS A 9 -2.34 6.16 -13.80
CA LYS A 9 -2.10 5.64 -15.16
C LYS A 9 -2.13 4.10 -15.27
N GLY A 10 -3.08 3.46 -14.57
CA GLY A 10 -3.25 2.00 -14.58
C GLY A 10 -2.30 1.23 -13.66
N ARG A 11 -1.44 1.91 -12.90
CA ARG A 11 -0.63 1.32 -11.83
C ARG A 11 -1.26 1.63 -10.49
N ASN A 12 -1.17 0.68 -9.56
CA ASN A 12 -1.62 0.84 -8.18
C ASN A 12 -0.46 0.59 -7.23
N PHE A 13 -0.33 1.44 -6.23
CA PHE A 13 0.75 1.36 -5.25
C PHE A 13 0.23 1.76 -3.87
N ILE A 14 0.92 1.32 -2.83
CA ILE A 14 0.69 1.82 -1.47
C ILE A 14 1.74 2.88 -1.17
N GLN A 15 1.32 4.02 -0.66
CA GLN A 15 2.21 5.08 -0.22
C GLN A 15 2.10 5.27 1.28
N VAL A 16 3.24 5.56 1.88
CA VAL A 16 3.40 5.73 3.32
C VAL A 16 3.91 7.13 3.56
N PHE A 17 3.19 7.89 4.37
CA PHE A 17 3.50 9.29 4.66
C PHE A 17 3.74 9.49 6.16
N GLN A 18 4.63 10.43 6.45
CA GLN A 18 4.77 11.00 7.77
C GLN A 18 3.54 11.89 8.06
N LEU A 19 2.95 11.71 9.24
CA LEU A 19 1.67 12.36 9.54
C LEU A 19 1.82 13.86 9.83
N CYS A 20 2.95 14.27 10.40
CA CYS A 20 3.11 15.65 10.87
C CYS A 20 3.33 16.66 9.76
N ASP A 21 4.01 16.29 8.68
CA ASP A 21 4.39 17.17 7.58
C ASP A 21 3.95 16.65 6.19
N GLY A 22 3.37 15.45 6.14
CA GLY A 22 2.96 14.83 4.89
C GLY A 22 4.12 14.32 4.03
N GLN A 23 5.33 14.23 4.57
CA GLN A 23 6.49 13.74 3.81
C GLN A 23 6.25 12.29 3.35
N LEU A 24 6.51 11.99 2.08
CA LEU A 24 6.48 10.63 1.56
C LEU A 24 7.68 9.85 2.10
N LEU A 25 7.41 8.81 2.88
CA LEU A 25 8.43 7.94 3.47
C LEU A 25 8.73 6.73 2.58
N SER A 26 7.68 6.09 2.03
CA SER A 26 7.83 4.85 1.26
C SER A 26 6.76 4.70 0.19
N THR A 27 7.13 4.03 -0.91
CA THR A 27 6.19 3.59 -1.94
C THR A 27 6.38 2.08 -2.15
N VAL A 28 5.30 1.33 -1.94
CA VAL A 28 5.25 -0.11 -2.16
C VAL A 28 4.65 -0.36 -3.54
N ASP A 29 5.51 -0.77 -4.47
CA ASP A 29 5.17 -1.24 -5.82
C ASP A 29 5.94 -2.54 -6.08
N SER A 30 5.44 -3.65 -5.53
CA SER A 30 6.11 -4.95 -5.66
C SER A 30 5.89 -5.52 -7.06
N HIS A 31 6.98 -5.73 -7.80
CA HIS A 31 6.92 -6.28 -9.16
C HIS A 31 6.31 -7.70 -9.19
N ASP A 32 6.69 -8.54 -8.23
CA ASP A 32 6.23 -9.93 -8.12
C ASP A 32 4.82 -10.04 -7.52
N ALA A 33 4.34 -8.98 -6.88
CA ALA A 33 3.03 -8.94 -6.24
C ALA A 33 2.31 -7.61 -6.52
N LYS A 34 2.13 -7.24 -7.79
CA LYS A 34 1.48 -5.97 -8.18
C LYS A 34 0.04 -5.88 -7.69
N LEU A 35 -0.40 -4.67 -7.37
CA LEU A 35 -1.78 -4.37 -7.01
C LEU A 35 -2.63 -4.10 -8.25
N LYS A 36 -3.89 -4.56 -8.25
CA LYS A 36 -4.80 -4.36 -9.39
C LYS A 36 -6.03 -3.53 -9.05
N ARG A 37 -6.68 -3.75 -7.90
CA ARG A 37 -7.78 -2.91 -7.39
C ARG A 37 -7.79 -2.95 -5.84
N PRO A 38 -6.84 -2.26 -5.18
CA PRO A 38 -6.83 -2.18 -3.71
C PRO A 38 -8.07 -1.43 -3.21
N SER A 39 -8.68 -1.93 -2.12
CA SER A 39 -9.92 -1.37 -1.56
C SER A 39 -9.88 -1.12 -0.06
N GLY A 40 -9.27 -2.04 0.70
CA GLY A 40 -9.12 -1.95 2.15
C GLY A 40 -7.65 -2.05 2.55
N LEU A 41 -7.28 -1.28 3.58
CA LEU A 41 -5.92 -1.22 4.13
C LEU A 41 -5.98 -1.33 5.65
N ALA A 42 -5.08 -2.12 6.23
CA ALA A 42 -4.84 -2.16 7.67
C ALA A 42 -3.33 -2.27 7.93
N THR A 43 -2.83 -1.54 8.93
CA THR A 43 -1.42 -1.59 9.31
C THR A 43 -1.21 -2.48 10.53
N THR A 44 -0.02 -3.06 10.63
CA THR A 44 0.44 -3.82 11.78
C THR A 44 1.54 -3.06 12.53
N ALA A 45 1.77 -3.40 13.80
CA ALA A 45 2.80 -2.76 14.61
C ALA A 45 4.24 -3.01 14.08
N ASP A 46 4.44 -4.08 13.30
CA ASP A 46 5.73 -4.50 12.74
C ASP A 46 5.99 -3.97 11.32
N ARG A 47 5.42 -2.80 10.96
CA ARG A 47 5.59 -2.12 9.66
C ARG A 47 5.16 -2.96 8.45
N HIS A 48 4.01 -3.60 8.55
CA HIS A 48 3.34 -4.16 7.40
C HIS A 48 2.00 -3.50 7.12
N VAL A 49 1.59 -3.57 5.86
CA VAL A 49 0.24 -3.24 5.43
C VAL A 49 -0.41 -4.51 4.87
N ILE A 50 -1.62 -4.77 5.34
CA ILE A 50 -2.52 -5.78 4.80
C ILE A 50 -3.48 -5.07 3.85
N VAL A 51 -3.59 -5.58 2.62
CA VAL A 51 -4.33 -4.95 1.53
C VAL A 51 -5.37 -5.93 1.01
N VAL A 52 -6.63 -5.52 0.93
CA VAL A 52 -7.66 -6.24 0.18
C VAL A 52 -7.55 -5.82 -1.29
N ASP A 53 -7.07 -6.72 -2.15
CA ASP A 53 -6.87 -6.47 -3.58
C ASP A 53 -7.95 -7.17 -4.42
N LEU A 54 -9.05 -6.46 -4.65
CA LEU A 54 -10.23 -6.95 -5.38
C LEU A 54 -9.98 -7.19 -6.87
N GLY A 55 -8.82 -6.83 -7.40
CA GLY A 55 -8.47 -7.07 -8.80
C GLY A 55 -7.74 -8.39 -9.02
N ASN A 56 -7.17 -8.92 -7.94
CA ASN A 56 -6.42 -10.17 -7.88
C ASN A 56 -7.09 -11.21 -6.96
N ASP A 57 -8.31 -10.96 -6.48
CA ASP A 57 -9.11 -11.84 -5.62
C ASP A 57 -8.34 -12.39 -4.41
N CYS A 58 -7.53 -11.54 -3.78
CA CYS A 58 -6.67 -11.94 -2.66
C CYS A 58 -6.47 -10.84 -1.62
N VAL A 59 -5.95 -11.25 -0.47
CA VAL A 59 -5.39 -10.36 0.54
C VAL A 59 -3.88 -10.42 0.45
N LYS A 60 -3.22 -9.26 0.38
CA LYS A 60 -1.77 -9.14 0.26
C LYS A 60 -1.15 -8.50 1.49
N LYS A 61 0.06 -8.94 1.86
CA LYS A 61 0.86 -8.35 2.94
C LYS A 61 2.14 -7.78 2.35
N TYR A 62 2.42 -6.51 2.64
CA TYR A 62 3.66 -5.86 2.25
C TYR A 62 4.37 -5.29 3.45
N ARG A 63 5.71 -5.29 3.42
CA ARG A 63 6.54 -4.58 4.37
C ARG A 63 6.95 -3.23 3.79
N TYR A 64 6.96 -2.21 4.64
CA TYR A 64 7.47 -0.88 4.31
C TYR A 64 8.48 -0.43 5.38
N TRP A 65 9.17 0.66 5.08
CA TRP A 65 10.26 1.23 5.89
C TRP A 65 9.96 2.69 6.19
#